data_AF-A0A1G1GEU6-F1
#
_entry.id   AF-A0A1G1GEU6-F1
#
_cell.length_a   1.000
_cell.length_b   1.000
_cell.length_c   1.000
_cell.angle_alpha   90.00
_cell.angle_beta   90.00
_cell.angle_gamma   90.00
#
_symmetry.space_group_name_H-M   'P 1'
#
loop_
_entity.id
_entity.type
_entity.pdbx_description
1 polymer ?
#
loop_
_entity_poly.entity_id
_entity_poly.type
_entity_poly.pdbx_seq_one_letter_code
_entity_poly.pdbx_strand_id
1 'polypeptide(L)'
;MNLEIQQILTQAIGFLVLLFILKKIAWKPLLSLLDERREKIISEFQSIERTKSELSRLEQEYKARLAEIDAQARQKIQEAITEGQKIAVDVQEKAREEAKNILNKAKDNIDLEIAKARVELRNQVVSLAIGAAEKVIKAELSDERHKRLVNEFIDEAGQLR
;
A
#
# COMPACT_ATOMS: atom_id res chain seq x y z
N MET A 1 -47.13 101.66 34.58
CA MET A 1 -47.68 100.56 33.76
C MET A 1 -47.02 100.38 32.39
N ASN A 2 -46.10 101.26 31.93
CA ASN A 2 -45.38 101.08 30.65
C ASN A 2 -44.07 100.26 30.74
N LEU A 3 -43.48 100.16 31.93
CA LEU A 3 -42.23 99.42 32.14
C LEU A 3 -42.42 97.89 32.06
N GLU A 4 -43.57 97.37 32.48
CA GLU A 4 -43.86 95.93 32.44
C GLU A 4 -44.03 95.42 30.99
N ILE A 5 -44.69 96.19 30.12
CA ILE A 5 -44.90 95.82 28.71
C ILE A 5 -43.57 95.79 27.94
N GLN A 6 -42.66 96.73 28.20
CA GLN A 6 -41.34 96.74 27.57
C GLN A 6 -40.46 95.56 28.01
N GLN A 7 -40.53 95.16 29.29
CA GLN A 7 -39.80 94.01 29.80
C GLN A 7 -40.32 92.70 29.20
N ILE A 8 -41.64 92.52 29.12
CA ILE A 8 -42.27 91.36 28.49
C ILE A 8 -41.91 91.28 27.00
N LEU A 9 -41.93 92.41 26.27
CA LEU A 9 -41.58 92.44 24.85
C LEU A 9 -40.10 92.07 24.62
N THR A 10 -39.20 92.60 25.45
CA THR A 10 -37.76 92.30 25.36
C THR A 10 -37.47 90.84 25.68
N GLN A 11 -38.13 90.28 26.71
CA GLN A 11 -38.02 88.86 27.05
C GLN A 11 -38.62 87.96 25.96
N ALA A 12 -39.75 88.35 25.35
CA ALA A 12 -40.37 87.60 24.26
C ALA A 12 -39.48 87.58 23.01
N ILE A 13 -38.84 88.69 22.66
CA ILE A 13 -37.86 88.75 21.56
C ILE A 13 -36.65 87.88 21.89
N GLY A 14 -36.10 87.97 23.11
CA GLY A 14 -35.00 87.11 23.56
C GLY A 14 -35.34 85.62 23.51
N PHE A 15 -36.55 85.25 23.93
CA PHE A 15 -37.06 83.89 23.85
C PHE A 15 -37.21 83.40 22.40
N LEU A 16 -37.76 84.22 21.50
CA LEU A 16 -37.88 83.89 20.08
C LEU A 16 -36.52 83.72 19.41
N VAL A 17 -35.54 84.57 19.73
CA VAL A 17 -34.17 84.45 19.23
C VAL A 17 -33.53 83.15 19.74
N LEU A 18 -33.66 82.85 21.03
CA LEU A 18 -33.18 81.59 21.62
C LEU A 18 -33.84 80.37 20.96
N LEU A 19 -35.15 80.40 20.78
CA LEU A 19 -35.92 79.32 20.16
C LEU A 19 -35.48 79.11 18.70
N PHE A 20 -35.23 80.19 17.96
CA PHE A 20 -34.71 80.11 16.59
C PHE A 20 -33.32 79.48 16.52
N ILE A 21 -32.42 79.87 17.43
CA ILE A 21 -31.07 79.30 17.55
C ILE A 21 -31.17 77.81 17.92
N LEU A 22 -32.00 77.45 18.90
CA LEU A 22 -32.20 76.07 19.33
C LEU A 22 -32.81 75.22 18.22
N LYS A 23 -33.82 75.73 17.49
CA LYS A 23 -34.43 75.05 16.34
C LYS A 23 -33.41 74.82 15.23
N LYS A 24 -32.52 75.78 14.95
CA LYS A 24 -31.52 75.63 13.88
C LYS A 24 -30.37 74.70 14.29
N ILE A 25 -29.93 74.75 15.55
CA ILE A 25 -28.74 74.03 16.02
C ILE A 25 -29.08 72.64 16.59
N ALA A 26 -30.16 72.47 17.35
CA ALA A 26 -30.47 71.21 18.05
C ALA A 26 -31.21 70.20 17.18
N TRP A 27 -31.96 70.64 16.16
CA TRP A 27 -32.79 69.73 15.35
C TRP A 27 -31.94 68.82 14.44
N LYS A 28 -30.84 69.36 13.89
CA LYS A 28 -29.91 68.62 13.04
C LYS A 28 -29.21 67.46 13.78
N PRO A 29 -28.55 67.65 14.93
CA PRO A 29 -27.92 66.55 15.66
C PRO A 29 -28.95 65.57 16.23
N LEU A 30 -30.14 66.03 16.63
CA LEU A 30 -31.18 65.13 17.14
C LEU A 30 -31.69 64.15 16.07
N LEU A 31 -31.97 64.64 14.85
CA LEU A 31 -32.36 63.78 13.74
C LEU A 31 -31.20 62.88 13.29
N SER A 32 -29.98 63.41 13.21
CA SER A 32 -28.79 62.63 12.86
C SER A 32 -28.58 61.44 13.78
N LEU A 33 -28.77 61.61 15.10
CA LEU A 33 -28.64 60.53 16.07
C LEU A 33 -29.72 59.44 15.92
N LEU A 34 -30.93 59.84 15.52
CA LEU A 34 -32.02 58.90 15.26
C LEU A 34 -31.79 58.12 13.96
N ASP A 35 -31.32 58.80 12.91
CA ASP A 35 -30.98 58.18 11.63
C ASP A 35 -29.78 57.23 11.79
N GLU A 36 -28.74 57.63 12.52
CA GLU A 36 -27.60 56.76 12.83
C GLU A 36 -28.02 55.51 13.61
N ARG A 37 -28.89 55.65 14.61
CA ARG A 37 -29.45 54.48 15.32
C ARG A 37 -30.25 53.59 14.40
N ARG A 38 -31.08 54.16 13.52
CA ARG A 38 -31.86 53.40 12.55
C ARG A 38 -30.95 52.63 11.58
N GLU A 39 -29.95 53.29 11.02
CA GLU A 39 -29.00 52.70 10.07
C GLU A 39 -28.16 51.60 10.74
N LYS A 40 -27.73 51.83 11.99
CA LYS A 40 -27.02 50.81 12.78
C LYS A 40 -27.88 49.56 12.98
N ILE A 41 -29.13 49.72 13.38
CA ILE A 41 -30.04 48.58 13.57
C ILE A 41 -30.25 47.82 12.26
N ILE A 42 -30.50 48.54 11.16
CA ILE A 42 -30.70 47.91 9.84
C ILE A 42 -29.45 47.16 9.40
N SER A 43 -28.26 47.76 9.55
CA SER A 43 -27.00 47.12 9.16
C SER A 43 -26.67 45.91 10.04
N GLU A 44 -26.96 45.96 11.35
CA GLU A 44 -26.84 44.80 12.25
C GLU A 44 -27.77 43.67 11.82
N PHE A 45 -29.06 43.94 11.54
CA PHE A 45 -29.98 42.91 11.06
C PHE A 45 -29.57 42.31 9.71
N GLN A 46 -29.11 43.14 8.77
CA GLN A 46 -28.58 42.66 7.49
C GLN A 46 -27.33 41.80 7.67
N SER A 47 -26.44 42.18 8.59
CA SER A 47 -25.24 41.41 8.91
C SER A 47 -25.60 40.04 9.51
N ILE A 48 -26.57 40.00 10.43
CA ILE A 48 -27.07 38.76 11.02
C ILE A 48 -27.65 37.84 9.94
N GLU A 49 -28.48 38.36 9.05
CA GLU A 49 -29.09 37.55 7.98
C GLU A 49 -28.03 37.02 7.00
N ARG A 50 -27.05 37.85 6.61
CA ARG A 50 -25.92 37.43 5.79
C ARG A 50 -25.11 36.32 6.46
N THR A 51 -24.75 36.52 7.73
CA THR A 51 -24.00 35.55 8.52
C THR A 51 -24.75 34.22 8.62
N LYS A 52 -26.07 34.27 8.84
CA LYS A 52 -26.91 33.07 8.91
C LYS A 52 -26.96 32.33 7.57
N SER A 53 -27.10 33.07 6.46
CA SER A 53 -27.06 32.48 5.12
C SER A 53 -25.68 31.87 4.81
N GLU A 54 -24.59 32.54 5.17
CA GLU A 54 -23.24 32.04 4.98
C GLU A 54 -22.96 30.79 5.81
N LEU A 55 -23.41 30.77 7.08
CA LEU A 55 -23.33 29.59 7.93
C LEU A 55 -24.09 28.41 7.33
N SER A 56 -25.33 28.63 6.87
CA SER A 56 -26.10 27.56 6.23
C SER A 56 -25.41 27.03 4.96
N ARG A 57 -24.84 27.92 4.13
CA ARG A 57 -24.07 27.53 2.95
C ARG A 57 -22.83 26.73 3.34
N LEU A 58 -22.10 27.17 4.36
CA LEU A 58 -20.89 26.51 4.84
C LEU A 58 -21.20 25.14 5.44
N GLU A 59 -22.30 25.00 6.18
CA GLU A 59 -22.76 23.70 6.70
C GLU A 59 -23.10 22.73 5.56
N GLN A 60 -23.78 23.20 4.50
CA GLN A 60 -24.09 22.38 3.33
C GLN A 60 -22.81 21.96 2.60
N GLU A 61 -21.87 22.89 2.39
CA GLU A 61 -20.58 22.62 1.76
C GLU A 61 -19.77 21.61 2.58
N TYR A 62 -19.75 21.76 3.91
CA TYR A 62 -19.07 20.84 4.80
C TYR A 62 -19.68 19.44 4.78
N LYS A 63 -21.02 19.33 4.82
CA LYS A 63 -21.73 18.04 4.70
C LYS A 63 -21.47 17.38 3.35
N ALA A 64 -21.49 18.14 2.26
CA ALA A 64 -21.18 17.63 0.94
C ALA A 64 -19.75 17.11 0.86
N ARG A 65 -18.79 17.87 1.42
CA ARG A 65 -17.38 17.47 1.44
C ARG A 65 -17.13 16.24 2.30
N LEU A 66 -17.81 16.10 3.44
CA LEU A 66 -17.74 14.88 4.25
C LEU A 66 -18.29 13.67 3.47
N ALA A 67 -19.43 13.82 2.80
CA ALA A 67 -19.99 12.75 1.98
C ALA A 67 -19.07 12.35 0.82
N GLU A 68 -18.40 13.32 0.19
CA GLU A 68 -17.40 13.08 -0.85
C GLU A 68 -16.18 12.33 -0.29
N ILE A 69 -15.67 12.73 0.87
CA ILE A 69 -14.55 12.05 1.54
C ILE A 69 -14.92 10.60 1.86
N ASP A 70 -16.12 10.36 2.39
CA ASP A 70 -16.59 9.00 2.67
C ASP A 70 -16.73 8.15 1.41
N ALA A 71 -17.21 8.73 0.31
CA ALA A 71 -17.30 8.06 -0.99
C ALA A 71 -15.91 7.70 -1.54
N GLN A 72 -14.97 8.66 -1.51
CA GLN A 72 -13.59 8.45 -1.93
C GLN A 72 -12.89 7.40 -1.05
N ALA A 73 -13.11 7.42 0.26
CA ALA A 73 -12.55 6.42 1.18
C ALA A 73 -13.04 5.01 0.85
N ARG A 74 -14.36 4.84 0.61
CA ARG A 74 -14.94 3.56 0.19
C ARG A 74 -14.38 3.09 -1.14
N GLN A 75 -14.27 3.99 -2.12
CA GLN A 75 -13.67 3.68 -3.42
C GLN A 75 -12.22 3.20 -3.26
N LYS A 76 -11.41 3.92 -2.48
CA LYS A 76 -10.00 3.59 -2.26
C LYS A 76 -9.82 2.25 -1.54
N ILE A 77 -10.70 1.92 -0.59
CA ILE A 77 -10.74 0.61 0.06
C ILE A 77 -11.08 -0.48 -0.96
N GLN A 78 -12.08 -0.26 -1.82
CA GLN A 78 -12.48 -1.23 -2.83
C GLN A 78 -11.37 -1.47 -3.87
N GLU A 79 -10.68 -0.41 -4.29
CA GLU A 79 -9.51 -0.48 -5.16
C GLU A 79 -8.40 -1.30 -4.49
N ALA A 80 -8.06 -1.02 -3.23
CA ALA A 80 -7.05 -1.76 -2.48
C ALA A 80 -7.40 -3.26 -2.31
N ILE A 81 -8.68 -3.59 -2.08
CA ILE A 81 -9.14 -4.99 -2.01
C ILE A 81 -8.95 -5.67 -3.37
N THR A 82 -9.34 -5.00 -4.46
CA THR A 82 -9.25 -5.55 -5.81
C THR A 82 -7.80 -5.76 -6.24
N GLU A 83 -6.93 -4.79 -5.93
CA GLU A 83 -5.49 -4.90 -6.16
C GLU A 83 -4.86 -6.01 -5.31
N GLY A 84 -5.24 -6.11 -4.03
CA GLY A 84 -4.80 -7.19 -3.15
C GLY A 84 -5.20 -8.58 -3.66
N GLN A 85 -6.43 -8.73 -4.18
CA GLN A 85 -6.89 -9.97 -4.80
C GLN A 85 -6.07 -10.31 -6.06
N LYS A 86 -5.80 -9.32 -6.91
CA LYS A 86 -4.97 -9.51 -8.11
C LYS A 86 -3.55 -9.96 -7.73
N ILE A 87 -2.93 -9.29 -6.75
CA ILE A 87 -1.60 -9.66 -6.26
C ILE A 87 -1.62 -11.09 -5.69
N ALA A 88 -2.65 -11.46 -4.93
CA ALA A 88 -2.76 -12.82 -4.39
C ALA A 88 -2.83 -13.89 -5.49
N VAL A 89 -3.59 -13.63 -6.56
CA VAL A 89 -3.65 -14.52 -7.73
C VAL A 89 -2.29 -14.59 -8.42
N ASP A 90 -1.66 -13.45 -8.72
CA ASP A 90 -0.36 -13.38 -9.38
C ASP A 90 0.72 -14.14 -8.58
N VAL A 91 0.73 -13.98 -7.25
CA VAL A 91 1.66 -14.70 -6.35
C VAL A 91 1.38 -16.20 -6.38
N GLN A 92 0.11 -16.61 -6.36
CA GLN A 92 -0.25 -18.02 -6.40
C GLN A 92 0.14 -18.67 -7.74
N GLU A 93 -0.05 -17.96 -8.86
CA GLU A 93 0.35 -18.43 -10.19
C GLU A 93 1.87 -18.57 -10.29
N LYS A 94 2.63 -17.56 -9.86
CA LYS A 94 4.11 -17.63 -9.82
C LYS A 94 4.58 -18.79 -8.94
N ALA A 95 4.02 -18.97 -7.76
CA ALA A 95 4.38 -20.07 -6.88
C ALA A 95 4.10 -21.44 -7.52
N ARG A 96 3.00 -21.59 -8.26
CA ARG A 96 2.70 -22.83 -9.02
C ARG A 96 3.69 -23.06 -10.16
N GLU A 97 4.06 -22.01 -10.88
CA GLU A 97 5.06 -22.08 -11.95
C GLU A 97 6.45 -22.46 -11.41
N GLU A 98 6.88 -21.82 -10.32
CA GLU A 98 8.11 -22.16 -9.62
C GLU A 98 8.12 -23.60 -9.11
N ALA A 99 7.03 -24.06 -8.50
CA ALA A 99 6.88 -25.44 -8.05
C ALA A 99 6.98 -26.44 -9.22
N LYS A 100 6.35 -26.13 -10.36
CA LYS A 100 6.46 -26.94 -11.59
C LYS A 100 7.90 -26.98 -12.09
N ASN A 101 8.60 -25.84 -12.08
CA ASN A 101 10.00 -25.76 -12.50
C ASN A 101 10.92 -26.55 -11.58
N ILE A 102 10.69 -26.52 -10.26
CA ILE A 102 11.42 -27.34 -9.30
C ILE A 102 11.18 -28.83 -9.55
N LEU A 103 9.93 -29.25 -9.78
CA LEU A 103 9.60 -30.65 -10.08
C LEU A 103 10.25 -31.14 -11.37
N ASN A 104 10.26 -30.31 -12.42
CA ASN A 104 10.91 -30.66 -13.68
C ASN A 104 12.43 -30.82 -13.48
N LYS A 105 13.09 -29.87 -12.82
CA LYS A 105 14.52 -29.98 -12.49
C LYS A 105 14.83 -31.20 -11.63
N ALA A 106 13.95 -31.54 -10.68
CA ALA A 106 14.12 -32.73 -9.85
C ALA A 106 14.04 -34.02 -10.69
N LYS A 107 13.11 -34.09 -11.65
CA LYS A 107 13.03 -35.23 -12.59
C LYS A 107 14.28 -35.33 -13.45
N ASP A 108 14.73 -34.23 -14.03
CA ASP A 108 15.95 -34.21 -14.85
C ASP A 108 17.18 -34.67 -14.05
N ASN A 109 17.30 -34.23 -12.80
CA ASN A 109 18.36 -34.68 -11.89
C ASN A 109 18.24 -36.17 -11.56
N ILE A 110 17.04 -36.68 -11.30
CA ILE A 110 16.80 -38.12 -11.04
C ILE A 110 17.24 -38.95 -12.26
N ASP A 111 16.85 -38.56 -13.47
CA ASP A 111 17.21 -39.28 -14.68
C ASP A 111 18.74 -39.31 -14.88
N LEU A 112 19.41 -38.18 -14.58
CA LEU A 112 20.86 -38.07 -14.63
C LEU A 112 21.55 -38.95 -13.58
N GLU A 113 21.04 -38.99 -12.34
CA GLU A 113 21.56 -39.86 -11.28
C GLU A 113 21.31 -41.35 -11.57
N ILE A 114 20.16 -41.71 -12.16
CA ILE A 114 19.90 -43.08 -12.62
C ILE A 114 20.90 -43.48 -13.71
N ALA A 115 21.19 -42.59 -14.66
CA ALA A 115 22.17 -42.85 -15.69
C ALA A 115 23.57 -43.09 -15.10
N LYS A 116 24.00 -42.27 -14.13
CA LYS A 116 25.26 -42.47 -13.39
C LYS A 116 25.28 -43.79 -12.64
N ALA A 117 24.22 -44.10 -11.87
CA ALA A 117 24.12 -45.33 -11.11
C ALA A 117 24.17 -46.58 -12.00
N ARG A 118 23.58 -46.53 -13.21
CA ARG A 118 23.70 -47.63 -14.19
C ARG A 118 25.13 -47.83 -14.68
N VAL A 119 25.87 -46.75 -14.94
CA VAL A 119 27.28 -46.83 -15.34
C VAL A 119 28.12 -47.43 -14.21
N GLU A 120 27.91 -46.97 -12.97
CA GLU A 120 28.61 -47.48 -11.80
C GLU A 120 28.30 -48.96 -11.56
N LEU A 121 27.04 -49.37 -11.63
CA LEU A 121 26.61 -50.76 -11.51
C LEU A 121 27.26 -51.64 -12.58
N ARG A 122 27.32 -51.17 -13.83
CA ARG A 122 27.99 -51.90 -14.92
C ARG A 122 29.48 -52.12 -14.60
N ASN A 123 30.16 -51.11 -14.08
CA ASN A 123 31.57 -51.23 -13.68
C ASN A 123 31.76 -52.23 -12.54
N GLN A 124 30.87 -52.22 -11.53
CA GLN A 124 30.90 -53.18 -10.43
C GLN A 124 30.66 -54.62 -10.92
N VAL A 125 29.70 -54.83 -11.84
CA VAL A 125 29.42 -56.15 -12.43
C VAL A 125 30.62 -56.66 -13.24
N VAL A 126 31.27 -55.79 -14.04
CA VAL A 126 32.49 -56.16 -14.77
C VAL A 126 33.61 -56.56 -13.80
N SER A 127 33.81 -55.79 -12.72
CA SER A 127 34.82 -56.11 -11.71
C SER A 127 34.55 -57.45 -11.01
N LEU A 128 33.30 -57.72 -10.63
CA LEU A 128 32.87 -58.99 -10.05
C LEU A 128 33.07 -60.16 -11.02
N ALA A 129 32.74 -59.99 -12.30
CA ALA A 129 32.91 -61.01 -13.32
C ALA A 129 34.40 -61.35 -13.54
N ILE A 130 35.27 -60.34 -13.59
CA ILE A 130 36.73 -60.54 -13.68
C ILE A 130 37.24 -61.28 -12.43
N GLY A 131 36.85 -60.85 -11.23
CA GLY A 131 37.26 -61.51 -9.99
C GLY A 131 36.76 -62.96 -9.89
N ALA A 132 35.56 -63.26 -10.39
CA ALA A 132 35.05 -64.62 -10.49
C ALA A 132 35.86 -65.45 -11.49
N ALA A 133 36.15 -64.91 -12.68
CA ALA A 133 36.97 -65.57 -13.69
C ALA A 133 38.39 -65.87 -13.17
N GLU A 134 39.03 -64.91 -12.50
CA GLU A 134 40.34 -65.11 -11.84
C GLU A 134 40.29 -66.25 -10.81
N LYS A 135 39.22 -66.33 -10.02
CA LYS A 135 39.06 -67.37 -9.00
C LYS A 135 38.86 -68.76 -9.63
N VAL A 136 38.09 -68.86 -10.71
CA VAL A 136 37.92 -70.11 -11.48
C VAL A 136 39.25 -70.53 -12.11
N ILE A 137 39.96 -69.62 -12.77
CA ILE A 137 41.27 -69.90 -13.37
C ILE A 137 42.28 -70.37 -12.31
N LYS A 138 42.34 -69.70 -11.15
CA LYS A 138 43.18 -70.13 -10.03
C LYS A 138 42.82 -71.52 -9.51
N ALA A 139 41.53 -71.84 -9.40
CA ALA A 139 41.08 -73.15 -8.95
C ALA A 139 41.51 -74.24 -9.95
N GLU A 140 41.32 -74.00 -11.25
CA GLU A 140 41.69 -74.95 -12.31
C GLU A 140 43.22 -75.14 -12.43
N LEU A 141 43.99 -74.05 -12.28
CA LEU A 141 45.47 -74.11 -12.24
C LEU A 141 46.00 -74.76 -10.96
N SER A 142 45.23 -74.74 -9.86
CA SER A 142 45.60 -75.40 -8.60
C SER A 142 45.30 -76.89 -8.59
N ASP A 143 44.53 -77.37 -9.57
CA ASP A 143 44.19 -78.78 -9.69
C ASP A 143 45.46 -79.61 -9.88
N GLU A 144 45.59 -80.67 -9.09
CA GLU A 144 46.75 -81.57 -9.04
C GLU A 144 47.18 -82.06 -10.43
N ARG A 145 46.21 -82.13 -11.36
CA ARG A 145 46.38 -82.53 -12.75
C ARG A 145 47.29 -81.59 -13.54
N HIS A 146 47.29 -80.28 -13.28
CA HIS A 146 48.20 -79.33 -13.96
C HIS A 146 49.62 -79.38 -13.38
N LYS A 147 49.77 -79.56 -12.06
CA LYS A 147 51.09 -79.78 -11.45
C LYS A 147 51.73 -81.08 -11.95
N ARG A 148 50.94 -82.14 -12.14
CA ARG A 148 51.40 -83.39 -12.76
C ARG A 148 51.82 -83.20 -14.21
N LEU A 149 51.03 -82.51 -15.03
CA LEU A 149 51.39 -82.22 -16.42
C LEU A 149 52.64 -81.34 -16.56
N VAL A 150 52.82 -80.36 -15.67
CA VAL A 150 54.03 -79.53 -15.62
C VAL A 150 55.24 -80.37 -15.19
N ASN A 151 55.09 -81.23 -14.18
CA ASN A 151 56.16 -82.13 -13.77
C ASN A 151 56.50 -83.16 -14.85
N GLU A 152 55.50 -83.74 -15.54
CA GLU A 152 55.72 -84.64 -16.68
C GLU A 152 56.45 -83.92 -17.83
N PHE A 153 56.12 -82.66 -18.13
CA PHE A 153 56.81 -81.89 -19.16
C PHE A 153 58.25 -81.49 -18.75
N ILE A 154 58.48 -81.19 -17.46
CA ILE A 154 59.82 -80.92 -16.92
C ILE A 154 60.66 -82.21 -16.90
N ASP A 155 60.06 -83.35 -16.59
CA ASP A 155 60.71 -84.65 -16.62
C ASP A 155 61.03 -85.10 -18.05
N GLU A 156 60.13 -84.90 -19.02
CA GLU A 156 60.40 -85.15 -20.45
C GLU A 156 61.47 -84.20 -21.02
N ALA A 157 61.44 -82.91 -20.67
CA ALA A 157 62.47 -81.95 -21.10
C ALA A 157 63.82 -82.18 -20.40
N GLY A 158 63.81 -82.72 -19.18
CA GLY A 158 65.00 -83.11 -18.42
C GLY A 158 65.67 -84.39 -18.92
N GLN A 159 64.92 -85.28 -19.56
CA GLN A 159 65.45 -86.50 -20.22
C GLN A 159 66.10 -86.23 -21.59
N LEU A 160 66.00 -85.00 -22.12
CA LEU A 160 66.61 -84.55 -23.38
C LEU A 160 68.01 -83.92 -23.21
N ARG A 161 68.67 -84.16 -22.07
CA ARG A 161 70.10 -83.88 -21.82
C ARG A 161 70.80 -85.11 -21.28
#